data_AF-A0A967D4I8-F1
#
_entry.id   AF-A0A967D4I8-F1
#
_cell.length_a   1.000
_cell.length_b   1.000
_cell.length_c   1.000
_cell.angle_alpha   90.00
_cell.angle_beta   90.00
_cell.angle_gamma   90.00
#
_symmetry.space_group_name_H-M   'P 1'
#
loop_
_entity.id
_entity.type
_entity.pdbx_description
1 polymer ?
#
loop_
_entity_poly.entity_id
_entity_poly.type
_entity_poly.pdbx_seq_one_letter_code
_entity_poly.pdbx_strand_id
1 'polypeptide(L)'
;GLLGTLDRGLELMSAISSTGEDTVAAFRVLFWHVVGSALVSAAFDDFPASRSDIGDILTSAGTTHTHLATHAAHFGRVDGDELFLRSTDLLIAGLLADTAKDNP
;
A
#
# COMPACT_ATOMS: atom_id res chain seq x y z
N GLY A 1 -19.97 -2.84 -14.25
CA GLY A 1 -19.08 -2.13 -15.19
C GLY A 1 -18.33 -1.05 -14.46
N LEU A 2 -17.22 -0.53 -15.02
CA LEU A 2 -16.30 0.40 -14.35
C LEU A 2 -17.03 1.55 -13.62
N LEU A 3 -17.99 2.21 -14.30
CA LEU A 3 -18.78 3.31 -13.73
C LEU A 3 -19.51 2.91 -12.44
N GLY A 4 -20.12 1.72 -12.39
CA GLY A 4 -20.79 1.25 -11.17
C GLY A 4 -19.83 0.92 -10.03
N THR A 5 -18.59 0.53 -10.34
CA THR A 5 -17.55 0.34 -9.31
C THR A 5 -17.05 1.69 -8.78
N LEU A 6 -16.90 2.69 -9.64
CA LEU A 6 -16.55 4.06 -9.23
C LEU A 6 -17.64 4.67 -8.35
N ASP A 7 -18.91 4.59 -8.77
CA ASP A 7 -20.05 5.11 -8.01
C ASP A 7 -20.11 4.47 -6.62
N ARG A 8 -19.98 3.14 -6.54
CA ARG A 8 -20.01 2.44 -5.27
C ARG A 8 -18.80 2.79 -4.38
N GLY A 9 -17.63 2.96 -4.97
CA GLY A 9 -16.42 3.36 -4.25
C GLY A 9 -16.53 4.76 -3.65
N LEU A 10 -17.05 5.72 -4.43
CA LEU A 10 -17.32 7.08 -3.97
C LEU A 10 -18.40 7.10 -2.87
N GLU A 11 -19.46 6.31 -3.02
CA GLU A 11 -20.50 6.16 -1.99
C GLU A 11 -19.93 5.66 -0.67
N LEU A 12 -19.04 4.66 -0.71
CA LEU A 12 -18.37 4.13 0.48
C LEU A 12 -17.44 5.15 1.13
N MET A 13 -16.69 5.92 0.34
CA MET A 13 -15.83 6.97 0.89
C MET A 13 -16.63 8.11 1.49
N SER A 14 -17.76 8.49 0.86
CA SER A 14 -18.65 9.53 1.39
C SER A 14 -19.22 9.19 2.76
N ALA A 15 -19.32 7.91 3.12
CA ALA A 15 -19.76 7.48 4.44
C ALA A 15 -18.74 7.78 5.56
N ILE A 16 -17.47 7.95 5.19
CA ILE A 16 -16.35 8.13 6.12
C ILE A 16 -15.60 9.45 5.94
N SER A 17 -16.03 10.34 5.04
CA SER A 17 -15.36 11.62 4.78
C SER A 17 -16.29 12.82 4.99
N SER A 18 -15.74 13.95 5.45
CA SER A 18 -16.53 15.14 5.82
C SER A 18 -16.90 16.03 4.64
N THR A 19 -16.08 16.07 3.58
CA THR A 19 -16.33 16.89 2.40
C THR A 19 -16.31 16.05 1.11
N GLY A 20 -16.91 16.59 0.04
CA GLY A 20 -16.83 15.98 -1.28
C GLY A 20 -15.40 15.92 -1.84
N GLU A 21 -14.55 16.89 -1.48
CA GLU A 21 -13.14 16.89 -1.86
C GLU A 21 -12.38 15.74 -1.16
N ASP A 22 -12.59 15.58 0.14
CA ASP A 22 -12.00 14.48 0.92
C ASP A 22 -12.50 13.12 0.43
N THR A 23 -13.80 13.03 0.07
CA THR A 23 -14.39 11.82 -0.52
C THR A 23 -13.61 11.39 -1.77
N VAL A 24 -13.41 12.33 -2.70
CA VAL A 24 -12.73 12.07 -3.97
C VAL A 24 -11.24 11.78 -3.73
N ALA A 25 -10.60 12.49 -2.81
CA ALA A 25 -9.20 12.25 -2.47
C ALA A 25 -8.99 10.84 -1.87
N ALA A 26 -9.80 10.45 -0.89
CA ALA A 26 -9.77 9.14 -0.27
C ALA A 26 -10.03 8.02 -1.28
N PHE A 27 -11.07 8.18 -2.11
CA PHE A 27 -11.38 7.23 -3.18
C PHE A 27 -10.21 7.09 -4.15
N ARG A 28 -9.64 8.22 -4.60
CA ARG A 28 -8.53 8.24 -5.56
C ARG A 28 -7.30 7.51 -5.02
N VAL A 29 -6.97 7.68 -3.74
CA VAL A 29 -5.83 7.00 -3.11
C VAL A 29 -6.02 5.48 -3.13
N LEU A 30 -7.17 4.99 -2.65
CA LEU A 30 -7.45 3.54 -2.64
C LEU A 30 -7.55 2.96 -4.06
N PHE A 31 -8.18 3.68 -4.97
CA PHE A 31 -8.30 3.25 -6.37
C PHE A 31 -6.91 3.07 -7.00
N TRP A 32 -6.04 4.08 -6.90
CA TRP A 32 -4.69 3.98 -7.47
C TRP A 32 -3.81 2.99 -6.73
N HIS A 33 -4.02 2.78 -5.43
CA HIS A 33 -3.34 1.72 -4.69
C HIS A 33 -3.66 0.34 -5.28
N VAL A 34 -4.94 0.02 -5.48
CA VAL A 34 -5.36 -1.26 -6.05
C VAL A 34 -4.86 -1.42 -7.49
N VAL A 35 -4.97 -0.38 -8.33
CA VAL A 35 -4.47 -0.43 -9.72
C VAL A 35 -2.96 -0.62 -9.75
N GLY A 36 -2.21 0.13 -8.94
CA GLY A 36 -0.76 0.02 -8.84
C GLY A 36 -0.34 -1.39 -8.41
N SER A 37 -0.94 -1.92 -7.35
CA SER A 37 -0.69 -3.27 -6.85
C SER A 37 -1.01 -4.33 -7.90
N ALA A 38 -2.11 -4.20 -8.65
CA ALA A 38 -2.43 -5.13 -9.74
C ALA A 38 -1.38 -5.10 -10.86
N LEU A 39 -0.87 -3.93 -11.23
CA LEU A 39 0.17 -3.79 -12.26
C LEU A 39 1.49 -4.46 -11.85
N VAL A 40 1.87 -4.37 -10.58
CA VAL A 40 3.11 -4.97 -10.07
C VAL A 40 2.94 -6.41 -9.58
N SER A 41 1.69 -6.87 -9.38
CA SER A 41 1.37 -8.20 -8.83
C SER A 41 2.08 -9.33 -9.55
N ALA A 42 2.02 -9.32 -10.89
CA ALA A 42 2.64 -10.32 -11.74
C ALA A 42 4.18 -10.30 -11.74
N ALA A 43 4.80 -9.24 -11.21
CA ALA A 43 6.25 -9.07 -11.17
C ALA A 43 6.85 -9.33 -9.78
N PHE A 44 6.04 -9.50 -8.73
CA PHE A 44 6.57 -9.68 -7.37
C PHE A 44 7.47 -10.91 -7.27
N ASP A 45 7.05 -12.05 -7.80
CA ASP A 45 7.84 -13.30 -7.78
C ASP A 45 9.19 -13.19 -8.51
N ASP A 46 9.34 -12.17 -9.37
CA ASP A 46 10.57 -11.87 -10.09
C ASP A 46 11.49 -10.88 -9.38
N PHE A 47 11.01 -10.18 -8.35
CA PHE A 47 11.86 -9.28 -7.60
C PHE A 47 12.85 -10.05 -6.71
N PRO A 48 14.13 -9.61 -6.63
CA PRO A 48 15.12 -10.24 -5.77
C PRO A 48 14.66 -10.37 -4.31
N ALA A 49 13.96 -9.36 -3.81
CA ALA A 49 13.40 -9.31 -2.44
C ALA A 49 12.32 -10.38 -2.18
N SER A 50 11.72 -10.95 -3.23
CA SER A 50 10.76 -12.05 -3.13
C SER A 50 11.43 -13.42 -3.22
N ARG A 51 12.75 -13.50 -3.38
CA ARG A 51 13.51 -14.76 -3.48
C ARG A 51 14.55 -14.95 -2.38
N SER A 52 15.02 -13.86 -1.77
CA SER A 52 16.01 -13.87 -0.69
C SER A 52 15.78 -12.71 0.25
N ASP A 53 16.24 -12.84 1.48
CA ASP A 53 16.25 -11.73 2.43
C ASP A 53 17.22 -10.63 1.98
N ILE A 54 16.94 -9.39 2.39
CA ILE A 54 17.73 -8.23 1.94
C ILE A 54 19.20 -8.33 2.34
N GLY A 55 19.52 -9.04 3.42
CA GLY A 55 20.89 -9.29 3.86
C GLY A 55 21.69 -10.06 2.80
N ASP A 56 21.13 -11.16 2.27
CA ASP A 56 21.77 -11.97 1.24
C ASP A 56 21.91 -11.19 -0.08
N ILE A 57 20.92 -10.35 -0.41
CA ILE A 57 20.98 -9.48 -1.58
C ILE A 57 22.13 -8.48 -1.44
N LEU A 58 22.27 -7.83 -0.28
CA LEU A 58 23.35 -6.87 -0.03
C LEU A 58 24.73 -7.53 -0.05
N THR A 59 24.87 -8.72 0.54
CA THR A 59 26.10 -9.51 0.52
C THR A 59 26.49 -9.94 -0.90
N SER A 60 25.54 -10.47 -1.67
CA SER A 60 25.77 -10.92 -3.06
C SER A 60 26.12 -9.76 -4.00
N ALA A 61 25.56 -8.57 -3.76
CA ALA A 61 25.85 -7.38 -4.55
C ALA A 61 27.23 -6.75 -4.23
N GLY A 62 27.92 -7.22 -3.18
CA GLY A 62 29.23 -6.67 -2.77
C GLY A 62 29.16 -5.23 -2.29
N THR A 63 27.98 -4.74 -1.88
CA THR A 63 27.76 -3.33 -1.51
C THR A 63 27.74 -3.14 0.00
N THR A 64 28.41 -2.09 0.48
CA THR A 64 28.42 -1.68 1.90
C THR A 64 27.37 -0.60 2.16
N HIS A 65 26.10 -0.88 1.91
CA HIS A 65 25.02 0.05 2.26
C HIS A 65 24.73 -0.03 3.77
N THR A 66 25.57 0.62 4.58
CA THR A 66 25.54 0.52 6.05
C THR A 66 24.18 0.88 6.65
N HIS A 67 23.47 1.85 6.07
CA HIS A 67 22.11 2.21 6.50
C HIS A 67 21.08 1.10 6.22
N LEU A 68 21.12 0.48 5.04
CA LEU A 68 20.22 -0.62 4.71
C LEU A 68 20.55 -1.87 5.53
N ALA A 69 21.84 -2.15 5.75
CA ALA A 69 22.30 -3.27 6.57
C ALA A 69 21.81 -3.16 8.03
N THR A 70 21.80 -1.95 8.61
CA THR A 70 21.27 -1.71 9.97
C THR A 70 19.80 -2.11 10.08
N HIS A 71 19.00 -1.94 9.03
CA HIS A 71 17.59 -2.27 9.02
C HIS A 71 17.28 -3.62 8.37
N ALA A 72 18.28 -4.37 7.91
CA ALA A 72 18.08 -5.59 7.15
C ALA A 72 17.24 -6.63 7.90
N ALA A 73 17.40 -6.74 9.23
CA ALA A 73 16.63 -7.64 10.07
C ALA A 73 15.12 -7.27 10.15
N HIS A 74 14.74 -6.06 9.77
CA HIS A 74 13.34 -5.63 9.68
C HIS A 74 12.71 -5.91 8.30
N PHE A 75 13.53 -6.26 7.32
CA PHE A 75 13.11 -6.55 5.95
C PHE A 75 13.29 -8.05 5.67
N GLY A 76 12.22 -8.80 5.90
CA GLY A 76 12.15 -10.19 5.42
C GLY A 76 11.83 -10.25 3.93
N ARG A 77 11.75 -11.47 3.42
CA ARG A 77 11.19 -11.78 2.11
C ARG A 77 9.87 -11.03 1.87
N VAL A 78 9.74 -10.41 0.70
CA VAL A 78 8.53 -9.70 0.28
C VAL A 78 7.54 -10.69 -0.32
N ASP A 79 6.42 -10.87 0.37
CA ASP A 79 5.21 -11.50 -0.16
C ASP A 79 4.28 -10.40 -0.72
N GLY A 80 3.94 -10.49 -2.00
CA GLY A 80 3.12 -9.47 -2.68
C GLY A 80 1.68 -9.42 -2.18
N ASP A 81 1.10 -10.55 -1.79
CA ASP A 81 -0.26 -10.63 -1.27
C ASP A 81 -0.30 -10.06 0.15
N GLU A 82 0.67 -10.42 1.00
CA GLU A 82 0.79 -9.83 2.33
C GLU A 82 1.01 -8.32 2.25
N LEU A 83 1.91 -7.86 1.36
CA LEU A 83 2.18 -6.45 1.17
C LEU A 83 0.90 -5.70 0.76
N PHE A 84 0.14 -6.22 -0.21
CA PHE A 84 -1.11 -5.61 -0.66
C PHE A 84 -2.15 -5.48 0.46
N LEU A 85 -2.35 -6.55 1.25
CA LEU A 85 -3.31 -6.54 2.36
C LEU A 85 -2.87 -5.55 3.45
N ARG A 86 -1.61 -5.60 3.87
CA ARG A 86 -1.07 -4.71 4.91
C ARG A 86 -1.09 -3.25 4.50
N SER A 87 -0.72 -2.92 3.27
CA SER A 87 -0.77 -1.54 2.78
C SER A 87 -2.19 -1.03 2.63
N THR A 88 -3.14 -1.90 2.24
CA THR A 88 -4.56 -1.54 2.20
C THR A 88 -5.09 -1.23 3.61
N ASP A 89 -4.79 -2.07 4.59
CA ASP A 89 -5.18 -1.83 6.00
C ASP A 89 -4.61 -0.52 6.54
N LEU A 90 -3.33 -0.23 6.24
CA LEU A 90 -2.68 1.01 6.66
C LEU A 90 -3.31 2.24 6.00
N LEU A 91 -3.65 2.17 4.71
CA LEU A 91 -4.33 3.25 4.00
C LEU A 91 -5.72 3.51 4.58
N ILE A 92 -6.49 2.44 4.84
CA ILE A 92 -7.81 2.56 5.47
C ILE A 92 -7.68 3.16 6.87
N ALA A 93 -6.72 2.69 7.68
CA ALA A 93 -6.48 3.23 9.01
C ALA A 93 -6.10 4.72 8.99
N GLY A 94 -5.25 5.12 8.04
CA GLY A 94 -4.90 6.53 7.83
C GLY A 94 -6.11 7.39 7.46
N LEU A 95 -6.94 6.92 6.53
CA LEU A 95 -8.17 7.60 6.14
C LEU A 95 -9.13 7.76 7.34
N LEU A 96 -9.27 6.73 8.18
CA LEU A 96 -10.12 6.79 9.36
C LEU A 96 -9.54 7.70 10.46
N ALA A 97 -8.22 7.77 10.61
CA ALA A 97 -7.57 8.59 11.63
C ALA A 97 -7.61 10.10 11.29
N ASP A 98 -7.43 10.46 10.02
CA ASP A 98 -7.57 11.84 9.55
C ASP A 98 -9.04 12.31 9.57
N THR A 99 -10.00 11.38 9.58
CA THR A 99 -11.43 11.68 9.65
C THR A 99 -11.96 11.64 11.10
N ALA A 100 -11.25 12.27 12.04
CA ALA A 100 -11.88 12.61 13.32
C ALA A 100 -13.08 13.52 13.02
N LYS A 101 -14.26 12.92 12.95
CA LYS A 101 -15.54 13.59 12.75
C LYS A 101 -15.65 14.62 13.85
N ASP A 102 -15.65 15.90 13.51
CA ASP A 102 -15.96 16.99 14.42
C ASP A 102 -17.23 16.59 15.19
N ASN A 103 -17.06 16.23 16.46
CA ASN A 103 -18.20 15.95 17.32
C ASN A 103 -18.86 17.28 17.67
N PRO A 104 -20.20 17.39 17.61
CA PRO A 104 -20.93 18.58 18.04
C PRO A 104 -20.78 18.86 19.55
#